data_AF-A0AAA9ZQH6-F1
#
_entry.id   AF-A0AAA9ZQH6-F1
#
_cell.length_a   1.000
_cell.length_b   1.000
_cell.length_c   1.000
_cell.angle_alpha   90.00
_cell.angle_beta   90.00
_cell.angle_gamma   90.00
#
_symmetry.space_group_name_H-M   'P 1'
#
loop_
_entity.id
_entity.type
_entity.pdbx_description
1 polymer ?
#
loop_
_entity_poly.entity_id
_entity_poly.type
_entity_poly.pdbx_seq_one_letter_code
_entity_poly.pdbx_strand_id
1 'polypeptide(L)'
;MSSIRLLTASQNNRLFSAYLRLPRFYASQAKDAVTEESSSATTAADSDLPVTFVEDEDLQAAREARIEQLRNKSRLLLQHRNMLHNQLPYEGSQSWIHETVKYKRTMLGRYGLEGSKVDPRICFPTKQEALEKTEYERVAFPKTLQQMMAENKKSKEERIARIQAREEDVAKKMEKLDKWVSDLNARVAKKEAEARAAKDRKDRLVEEVRRHFGFRIDPRDERFQEMLAQKEKEDRKKVKEAKRKEKEVKMMEKLKKRTADLEDDGSKGSSADAEEDEKK
;
A
#
# COMPACT_ATOMS: atom_id res chain seq x y z
N MET A 1 -18.69 21.13 -6.75
CA MET A 1 -19.54 20.50 -5.72
C MET A 1 -20.40 19.46 -6.43
N SER A 2 -19.90 18.23 -6.53
CA SER A 2 -20.53 17.19 -7.35
C SER A 2 -21.21 16.17 -6.44
N SER A 3 -22.53 16.11 -6.59
CA SER A 3 -23.46 15.41 -5.71
C SER A 3 -23.31 13.90 -5.80
N ILE A 4 -23.07 13.30 -4.64
CA ILE A 4 -23.05 11.86 -4.36
C ILE A 4 -24.49 11.31 -4.49
N ARG A 5 -24.71 10.32 -5.36
CA ARG A 5 -25.96 9.55 -5.42
C ARG A 5 -25.80 8.28 -4.57
N LEU A 6 -26.38 8.31 -3.37
CA LEU A 6 -26.60 7.15 -2.51
C LEU A 6 -27.78 6.34 -3.07
N LEU A 7 -27.55 5.08 -3.46
CA LEU A 7 -28.63 4.12 -3.63
C LEU A 7 -28.80 3.33 -2.32
N THR A 8 -29.83 3.70 -1.57
CA THR A 8 -30.39 2.91 -0.47
C THR A 8 -31.54 2.08 -1.04
N ALA A 9 -31.37 0.77 -1.17
CA ALA A 9 -32.48 -0.13 -1.46
C ALA A 9 -33.06 -0.65 -0.13
N SER A 10 -34.33 -0.32 0.03
CA SER A 10 -35.18 -0.52 1.20
C SER A 10 -35.53 -1.98 1.45
N GLN A 11 -35.76 -2.26 2.73
CA GLN A 11 -36.24 -3.49 3.34
C GLN A 11 -37.49 -4.05 2.63
N ASN A 12 -37.42 -5.31 2.20
CA ASN A 12 -38.58 -6.11 1.85
C ASN A 12 -39.21 -6.64 3.14
N ASN A 13 -40.32 -6.02 3.55
CA ASN A 13 -41.14 -6.45 4.67
C ASN A 13 -42.57 -6.65 4.17
N ARG A 14 -42.97 -7.90 3.86
CA ARG A 14 -44.39 -8.26 3.68
C ARG A 14 -44.71 -9.68 4.15
N LEU A 15 -45.33 -9.73 5.33
CA LEU A 15 -46.59 -10.43 5.64
C LEU A 15 -46.63 -11.96 5.53
N PHE A 16 -46.31 -12.66 6.62
CA PHE A 16 -46.84 -14.01 6.88
C PHE A 16 -48.14 -13.91 7.67
N SER A 17 -49.24 -14.28 7.01
CA SER A 17 -50.58 -14.45 7.59
C SER A 17 -50.58 -15.66 8.54
N ALA A 18 -50.95 -15.42 9.79
CA ALA A 18 -51.20 -16.44 10.80
C ALA A 18 -52.62 -17.00 10.60
N TYR A 19 -52.74 -18.24 10.17
CA TYR A 19 -53.99 -19.01 10.29
C TYR A 19 -53.89 -19.95 11.48
N LEU A 20 -54.54 -19.56 12.58
CA LEU A 20 -54.90 -20.45 13.67
C LEU A 20 -55.86 -21.52 13.14
N ARG A 21 -55.52 -22.80 13.33
CA ARG A 21 -56.41 -23.92 13.07
C ARG A 21 -56.69 -24.63 14.41
N LEU A 22 -57.81 -24.29 15.03
CA LEU A 22 -58.37 -25.05 16.16
C LEU A 22 -58.93 -26.40 15.65
N PRO A 23 -58.90 -27.48 16.47
CA PRO A 23 -59.48 -28.75 16.11
C PRO A 23 -61.01 -28.73 16.30
N ARG A 24 -61.75 -29.15 15.27
CA ARG A 24 -63.17 -29.49 15.40
C ARG A 24 -63.29 -30.84 16.09
N PHE A 25 -63.80 -30.82 17.31
CA PHE A 25 -64.55 -31.94 17.89
C PHE A 25 -65.75 -32.24 17.00
N TYR A 26 -65.93 -33.49 16.58
CA TYR A 26 -67.26 -34.05 16.35
C TYR A 26 -67.26 -35.54 16.68
N ALA A 27 -68.14 -35.88 17.61
CA ALA A 27 -68.40 -37.20 18.14
C ALA A 27 -69.06 -38.08 17.08
N SER A 28 -68.63 -39.34 17.01
CA SER A 28 -69.27 -40.40 16.23
C SER A 28 -70.51 -40.90 16.96
N GLN A 29 -71.69 -40.77 16.34
CA GLN A 29 -72.84 -41.59 16.69
C GLN A 29 -72.84 -42.88 15.88
N ALA A 30 -73.16 -43.97 16.58
CA ALA A 30 -73.26 -45.34 16.12
C ALA A 30 -74.43 -45.59 15.16
N LYS A 31 -74.33 -46.65 14.34
CA LYS A 31 -75.43 -47.57 13.97
C LYS A 31 -74.94 -48.81 13.18
N ASP A 32 -74.96 -49.94 13.88
CA ASP A 32 -75.32 -51.35 13.58
C ASP A 32 -75.34 -51.95 12.16
N ALA A 33 -74.68 -53.12 12.03
CA ALA A 33 -75.14 -54.41 11.44
C ALA A 33 -73.97 -55.44 11.49
N VAL A 34 -73.94 -56.49 12.34
CA VAL A 34 -74.58 -57.85 12.23
C VAL A 34 -73.90 -58.65 11.08
N THR A 35 -73.26 -59.84 11.20
CA THR A 35 -73.54 -61.10 11.95
C THR A 35 -72.37 -62.14 11.82
N GLU A 36 -72.26 -63.09 12.77
CA GLU A 36 -71.76 -64.51 12.71
C GLU A 36 -70.22 -64.80 12.68
N GLU A 37 -69.62 -65.77 13.40
CA GLU A 37 -70.10 -66.91 14.21
C GLU A 37 -68.94 -67.56 15.03
N SER A 38 -69.27 -68.14 16.21
CA SER A 38 -68.63 -69.32 16.88
C SER A 38 -67.17 -69.23 17.40
N SER A 39 -66.71 -69.82 18.52
CA SER A 39 -67.25 -70.78 19.50
C SER A 39 -66.34 -70.89 20.76
N SER A 40 -66.94 -71.45 21.81
CA SER A 40 -66.37 -72.09 23.03
C SER A 40 -66.40 -71.31 24.36
N ALA A 41 -67.20 -71.87 25.27
CA ALA A 41 -67.48 -71.48 26.65
C ALA A 41 -66.30 -71.80 27.60
N THR A 42 -66.12 -71.13 28.75
CA THR A 42 -66.79 -71.50 30.02
C THR A 42 -66.59 -70.44 31.12
N THR A 43 -67.71 -69.86 31.56
CA THR A 43 -68.18 -69.49 32.93
C THR A 43 -67.26 -68.99 34.07
N ALA A 44 -67.66 -67.81 34.59
CA ALA A 44 -67.85 -67.40 36.01
C ALA A 44 -66.58 -67.07 36.85
N ALA A 45 -66.49 -66.02 37.67
CA ALA A 45 -67.42 -65.01 38.18
C ALA A 45 -66.64 -63.83 38.82
N ASP A 46 -67.19 -62.62 38.69
CA ASP A 46 -67.31 -61.53 39.68
C ASP A 46 -66.11 -61.09 40.56
N SER A 47 -65.57 -59.89 40.29
CA SER A 47 -65.31 -58.83 41.29
C SER A 47 -64.74 -57.57 40.61
N ASP A 48 -65.64 -56.67 40.22
CA ASP A 48 -65.30 -55.31 39.78
C ASP A 48 -64.84 -54.46 40.99
N LEU A 49 -63.54 -54.56 41.31
CA LEU A 49 -62.81 -53.49 41.98
C LEU A 49 -62.29 -52.55 40.89
N PRO A 50 -62.53 -51.22 40.96
CA PRO A 50 -61.95 -50.29 39.99
C PRO A 50 -60.43 -50.35 40.14
N VAL A 51 -59.76 -51.02 39.19
CA VAL A 51 -58.30 -51.00 39.05
C VAL A 51 -57.92 -49.56 38.73
N THR A 52 -57.58 -48.80 39.77
CA THR A 52 -56.90 -47.53 39.61
C THR A 52 -55.54 -47.86 39.00
N PHE A 53 -55.43 -47.72 37.68
CA PHE A 53 -54.17 -47.75 36.96
C PHE A 53 -53.35 -46.54 37.43
N VAL A 54 -52.68 -46.68 38.56
CA VAL A 54 -51.48 -45.90 38.88
C VAL A 54 -50.41 -46.47 37.96
N GLU A 55 -50.50 -46.15 36.67
CA GLU A 55 -49.38 -46.33 35.76
C GLU A 55 -48.30 -45.36 36.25
N ASP A 56 -47.21 -45.90 36.79
CA ASP A 56 -46.04 -45.11 37.18
C ASP A 56 -45.68 -44.14 36.03
N GLU A 57 -45.50 -42.84 36.33
CA GLU A 57 -45.26 -41.80 35.30
C GLU A 57 -44.12 -42.18 34.32
N ASP A 58 -43.13 -42.90 34.82
CA ASP A 58 -42.01 -43.43 34.04
C ASP A 58 -42.44 -44.42 32.94
N LEU A 59 -43.45 -45.25 33.21
CA LEU A 59 -44.01 -46.20 32.23
C LEU A 59 -44.81 -45.48 31.15
N GLN A 60 -45.51 -44.40 31.50
CA GLN A 60 -46.23 -43.56 30.55
C GLN A 60 -45.25 -42.83 29.62
N ALA A 61 -44.20 -42.22 30.16
CA ALA A 61 -43.17 -41.56 29.36
C ALA A 61 -42.45 -42.53 28.40
N ALA A 62 -42.15 -43.75 28.85
CA ALA A 62 -41.56 -44.79 28.00
C ALA A 62 -42.52 -45.22 26.86
N ARG A 63 -43.81 -45.34 27.16
CA ARG A 63 -44.85 -45.67 26.16
C ARG A 63 -45.00 -44.55 25.12
N GLU A 64 -45.01 -43.30 25.55
CA GLU A 64 -45.08 -42.12 24.68
C GLU A 64 -43.86 -42.01 23.77
N ALA A 65 -42.65 -42.16 24.32
CA ALA A 65 -41.41 -42.18 23.53
C ALA A 65 -41.41 -43.28 22.46
N ARG A 66 -41.94 -44.47 22.80
CA ARG A 66 -42.10 -45.58 21.84
C ARG A 66 -43.09 -45.21 20.72
N ILE A 67 -44.20 -44.56 21.05
CA ILE A 67 -45.19 -44.09 20.06
C ILE A 67 -44.56 -43.02 19.15
N GLU A 68 -43.78 -42.10 19.69
CA GLU A 68 -43.07 -41.08 18.90
C GLU A 68 -42.04 -41.69 17.95
N GLN A 69 -41.31 -42.71 18.39
CA GLN A 69 -40.40 -43.46 17.52
C GLN A 69 -41.16 -44.12 16.37
N LEU A 70 -42.32 -44.72 16.63
CA LEU A 70 -43.18 -45.33 15.58
C LEU A 70 -43.79 -44.27 14.64
N ARG A 71 -44.08 -43.06 15.13
CA ARG A 71 -44.56 -41.93 14.32
C ARG A 71 -43.47 -41.36 13.40
N ASN A 72 -42.20 -41.57 13.72
CA ASN A 72 -41.09 -41.06 12.93
C ASN A 72 -40.95 -41.83 11.60
N LYS A 73 -41.41 -41.22 10.50
CA LYS A 73 -41.31 -41.75 9.14
C LYS A 73 -40.11 -41.21 8.34
N SER A 74 -39.28 -40.36 8.95
CA SER A 74 -38.20 -39.64 8.23
C SER A 74 -37.09 -40.55 7.71
N ARG A 75 -37.00 -41.80 8.19
CA ARG A 75 -35.91 -42.75 7.92
C ARG A 75 -34.51 -42.20 8.19
N LEU A 76 -34.44 -41.05 8.87
CA LEU A 76 -33.23 -40.34 9.16
C LEU A 76 -32.64 -40.87 10.47
N LEU A 77 -31.31 -40.95 10.53
CA LEU A 77 -30.64 -41.30 11.77
C LEU A 77 -30.98 -40.26 12.85
N LEU A 78 -31.09 -40.70 14.11
CA LEU A 78 -31.46 -39.84 15.23
C LEU A 78 -30.63 -38.54 15.29
N GLN A 79 -29.34 -38.66 15.01
CA GLN A 79 -28.39 -37.54 15.02
C GLN A 79 -28.74 -36.45 14.01
N HIS A 80 -29.00 -36.84 12.76
CA HIS A 80 -29.37 -35.90 11.70
C HIS A 80 -30.78 -35.33 11.93
N ARG A 81 -31.68 -36.11 12.55
CA ARG A 81 -33.00 -35.60 12.97
C ARG A 81 -32.87 -34.54 14.06
N ASN A 82 -32.04 -34.78 15.07
CA ASN A 82 -31.77 -33.81 16.13
C ASN A 82 -31.19 -32.51 15.56
N MET A 83 -30.26 -32.61 14.59
CA MET A 83 -29.75 -31.44 13.87
C MET A 83 -30.85 -30.63 13.17
N LEU A 84 -31.84 -31.30 12.57
CA LEU A 84 -32.97 -30.64 11.91
C LEU A 84 -33.89 -29.94 12.91
N HIS A 85 -34.02 -30.48 14.12
CA HIS A 85 -34.81 -29.90 15.20
C HIS A 85 -34.03 -28.96 16.13
N ASN A 86 -32.80 -28.57 15.76
CA ASN A 86 -31.91 -27.76 16.59
C ASN A 86 -31.70 -28.34 18.01
N GLN A 87 -31.62 -29.66 18.10
CA GLN A 87 -31.29 -30.40 19.31
C GLN A 87 -29.88 -30.98 19.20
N LEU A 88 -29.31 -31.38 20.34
CA LEU A 88 -27.98 -31.95 20.38
C LEU A 88 -27.92 -33.24 19.52
N PRO A 89 -27.03 -33.31 18.51
CA PRO A 89 -27.00 -34.43 17.57
C PRO A 89 -26.54 -35.73 18.23
N TYR A 90 -25.60 -35.63 19.16
CA TYR A 90 -24.88 -36.76 19.72
C TYR A 90 -24.94 -36.71 21.24
N GLU A 91 -25.45 -37.77 21.88
CA GLU A 91 -25.52 -37.86 23.34
C GLU A 91 -24.14 -38.13 23.97
N GLY A 92 -23.27 -38.89 23.29
CA GLY A 92 -21.90 -39.19 23.71
C GLY A 92 -20.86 -38.82 22.65
N SER A 93 -19.57 -38.85 22.99
CA SER A 93 -18.48 -38.63 22.03
C SER A 93 -18.35 -39.83 21.07
N GLN A 94 -18.56 -39.62 19.77
CA GLN A 94 -18.26 -40.65 18.74
C GLN A 94 -16.82 -40.54 18.23
N SER A 95 -16.21 -39.37 18.34
CA SER A 95 -14.86 -39.09 17.85
C SER A 95 -14.09 -38.23 18.84
N TRP A 96 -12.76 -38.31 18.76
CA TRP A 96 -11.85 -37.48 19.57
C TRP A 96 -12.12 -35.97 19.42
N ILE A 97 -12.68 -35.55 18.28
CA ILE A 97 -13.06 -34.16 18.01
C ILE A 97 -14.14 -33.69 19.00
N HIS A 98 -15.08 -34.57 19.38
CA HIS A 98 -16.17 -34.24 20.30
C HIS A 98 -15.66 -33.99 21.72
N GLU A 99 -14.48 -34.51 22.04
CA GLU A 99 -13.84 -34.33 23.33
C GLU A 99 -13.09 -33.01 23.43
N THR A 100 -12.75 -32.41 22.28
CA THR A 100 -12.04 -31.13 22.24
C THR A 100 -12.85 -30.00 22.87
N VAL A 101 -12.13 -29.07 23.52
CA VAL A 101 -12.70 -27.86 24.11
C VAL A 101 -13.44 -27.03 23.06
N LYS A 102 -12.91 -26.95 21.82
CA LYS A 102 -13.51 -26.20 20.72
C LYS A 102 -14.90 -26.74 20.34
N TYR A 103 -15.03 -28.05 20.20
CA TYR A 103 -16.32 -28.67 19.85
C TYR A 103 -17.37 -28.42 20.94
N LYS A 104 -17.00 -28.66 22.21
CA LYS A 104 -17.85 -28.42 23.37
C LYS A 104 -18.33 -26.96 23.46
N ARG A 105 -17.42 -25.98 23.25
CA ARG A 105 -17.78 -24.55 23.16
C ARG A 105 -18.76 -24.27 22.01
N THR A 106 -18.60 -24.94 20.88
CA THR A 106 -19.45 -24.77 19.70
C THR A 106 -20.85 -25.35 19.93
N MET A 107 -20.95 -26.53 20.54
CA MET A 107 -22.22 -27.17 20.87
C MET A 107 -22.99 -26.36 21.90
N LEU A 108 -22.31 -25.85 22.94
CA LEU A 108 -22.90 -24.95 23.92
C LEU A 108 -23.40 -23.65 23.26
N GLY A 109 -22.63 -23.06 22.36
CA GLY A 109 -23.05 -21.85 21.65
C GLY A 109 -24.25 -22.05 20.72
N ARG A 110 -24.41 -23.25 20.14
CA ARG A 110 -25.49 -23.56 19.20
C ARG A 110 -26.77 -24.04 19.87
N TYR A 111 -26.66 -24.89 20.89
CA TYR A 111 -27.79 -25.57 21.52
C TYR A 111 -28.05 -25.11 22.96
N GLY A 112 -27.25 -24.18 23.48
CA GLY A 112 -27.40 -23.65 24.84
C GLY A 112 -27.00 -24.64 25.94
N LEU A 113 -27.29 -24.25 27.17
CA LEU A 113 -26.96 -25.02 28.38
C LEU A 113 -27.78 -26.31 28.48
N GLU A 114 -29.10 -26.20 28.31
CA GLU A 114 -30.04 -27.32 28.38
C GLU A 114 -29.75 -28.37 27.31
N GLY A 115 -29.41 -27.93 26.10
CA GLY A 115 -29.14 -28.82 24.98
C GLY A 115 -27.78 -29.51 25.05
N SER A 116 -26.71 -28.78 25.41
CA SER A 116 -25.35 -29.33 25.33
C SER A 116 -24.92 -30.13 26.56
N LYS A 117 -25.57 -29.95 27.73
CA LYS A 117 -25.20 -30.59 29.01
C LYS A 117 -23.70 -30.44 29.37
N VAL A 118 -23.06 -29.36 28.91
CA VAL A 118 -21.64 -29.05 29.15
C VAL A 118 -21.53 -27.83 30.04
N ASP A 119 -20.60 -27.86 31.00
CA ASP A 119 -20.33 -26.74 31.88
C ASP A 119 -19.88 -25.48 31.10
N PRO A 120 -20.57 -24.32 31.25
CA PRO A 120 -20.24 -23.10 30.54
C PRO A 120 -18.88 -22.51 30.90
N ARG A 121 -18.30 -22.91 32.03
CA ARG A 121 -16.96 -22.51 32.47
C ARG A 121 -15.90 -22.82 31.41
N ILE A 122 -16.12 -23.83 30.58
CA ILE A 122 -15.21 -24.22 29.51
C ILE A 122 -14.98 -23.10 28.48
N CYS A 123 -15.93 -22.16 28.32
CA CYS A 123 -15.84 -21.03 27.40
C CYS A 123 -14.83 -19.97 27.84
N PHE A 124 -14.53 -19.92 29.13
CA PHE A 124 -13.56 -18.98 29.67
C PHE A 124 -12.15 -19.59 29.65
N PRO A 125 -11.11 -18.79 29.37
CA PRO A 125 -9.74 -19.26 29.41
C PRO A 125 -9.36 -19.79 30.80
N THR A 126 -8.48 -20.78 30.82
CA THR A 126 -7.81 -21.17 32.07
C THR A 126 -6.80 -20.10 32.49
N LYS A 127 -6.33 -20.15 33.74
CA LYS A 127 -5.31 -19.20 34.22
C LYS A 127 -4.02 -19.30 33.39
N GLN A 128 -3.64 -20.50 32.96
CA GLN A 128 -2.48 -20.72 32.11
C GLN A 128 -2.68 -20.13 30.71
N GLU A 129 -3.80 -20.43 30.04
CA GLU A 129 -4.14 -19.85 28.73
C GLU A 129 -4.22 -18.32 28.78
N ALA A 130 -4.69 -17.75 29.88
CA ALA A 130 -4.73 -16.31 30.07
C ALA A 130 -3.32 -15.70 30.15
N LEU A 131 -2.41 -16.33 30.89
CA LEU A 131 -1.00 -15.89 30.96
C LEU A 131 -0.33 -15.97 29.59
N GLU A 132 -0.46 -17.10 28.90
CA GLU A 132 0.11 -17.28 27.55
C GLU A 132 -0.40 -16.22 26.56
N LYS A 133 -1.70 -15.89 26.61
CA LYS A 133 -2.28 -14.82 25.80
C LYS A 133 -1.70 -13.46 26.14
N THR A 134 -1.54 -13.14 27.43
CA THR A 134 -0.95 -11.86 27.84
C THR A 134 0.53 -11.75 27.43
N GLU A 135 1.28 -12.84 27.48
CA GLU A 135 2.68 -12.88 27.02
C GLU A 135 2.75 -12.71 25.50
N TYR A 136 1.90 -13.42 24.75
CA TYR A 136 1.79 -13.27 23.31
C TYR A 136 1.47 -11.82 22.92
N GLU A 137 0.50 -11.19 23.57
CA GLU A 137 0.14 -9.78 23.31
C GLU A 137 1.31 -8.84 23.59
N ARG A 138 2.04 -9.04 24.70
CA ARG A 138 3.22 -8.23 25.04
C ARG A 138 4.34 -8.36 24.01
N VAL A 139 4.57 -9.56 23.47
CA VAL A 139 5.65 -9.83 22.51
C VAL A 139 5.25 -9.41 21.09
N ALA A 140 4.04 -9.78 20.65
CA ALA A 140 3.55 -9.46 19.31
C ALA A 140 3.20 -7.98 19.15
N PHE A 141 2.65 -7.36 20.20
CA PHE A 141 2.17 -5.97 20.20
C PHE A 141 2.79 -5.19 21.37
N PRO A 142 4.10 -4.89 21.32
CA PRO A 142 4.82 -4.29 22.45
C PRO A 142 4.45 -2.82 22.72
N LYS A 143 3.90 -2.12 21.72
CA LYS A 143 3.63 -0.67 21.81
C LYS A 143 2.18 -0.40 22.13
N THR A 144 1.96 0.56 23.03
CA THR A 144 0.61 1.07 23.27
C THR A 144 0.16 1.97 22.12
N LEU A 145 -1.16 2.15 21.98
CA LEU A 145 -1.74 3.01 20.95
C LEU A 145 -1.17 4.44 21.00
N GLN A 146 -0.98 4.99 22.20
CA GLN A 146 -0.43 6.33 22.40
C GLN A 146 1.01 6.43 21.89
N GLN A 147 1.83 5.41 22.15
CA GLN A 147 3.21 5.34 21.64
C GLN A 147 3.23 5.27 20.11
N MET A 148 2.38 4.42 19.52
CA MET A 148 2.26 4.34 18.06
C MET A 148 1.85 5.68 17.44
N MET A 149 0.92 6.42 18.08
CA MET A 149 0.53 7.75 17.63
C MET A 149 1.70 8.75 17.71
N ALA A 150 2.50 8.71 18.78
CA ALA A 150 3.67 9.56 18.93
C ALA A 150 4.75 9.27 17.87
N GLU A 151 5.02 8.00 17.60
CA GLU A 151 5.96 7.58 16.54
C GLU A 151 5.50 8.02 15.15
N ASN A 152 4.20 7.88 14.87
CA ASN A 152 3.62 8.35 13.62
C ASN A 152 3.74 9.88 13.46
N LYS A 153 3.60 10.65 14.55
CA LYS A 153 3.82 12.10 14.52
C LYS A 153 5.29 12.42 14.21
N LYS A 154 6.23 11.80 14.92
CA LYS A 154 7.68 11.98 14.68
C LYS A 154 8.08 11.63 13.24
N SER A 155 7.62 10.49 12.73
CA SER A 155 7.90 10.07 11.35
C SER A 155 7.34 11.05 10.31
N LYS A 156 6.17 11.65 10.57
CA LYS A 156 5.60 12.71 9.71
C LYS A 156 6.45 13.97 9.75
N GLU A 157 6.86 14.42 10.93
CA GLU A 157 7.72 15.59 11.12
C GLU A 157 9.06 15.41 10.39
N GLU A 158 9.72 14.26 10.55
CA GLU A 158 10.96 13.92 9.84
C GLU A 158 10.78 13.88 8.32
N ARG A 159 9.63 13.41 7.84
CA ARG A 159 9.32 13.41 6.41
C ARG A 159 9.15 14.84 5.89
N ILE A 160 8.44 15.68 6.63
CA ILE A 160 8.24 17.10 6.27
C ILE A 160 9.59 17.82 6.25
N ALA A 161 10.41 17.65 7.29
CA ALA A 161 11.75 18.25 7.36
C ALA A 161 12.64 17.82 6.19
N ARG A 162 12.61 16.55 5.78
CA ARG A 162 13.34 16.06 4.60
C ARG A 162 12.85 16.68 3.29
N ILE A 163 11.55 16.87 3.15
CA ILE A 163 10.96 17.53 1.97
C ILE A 163 11.41 19.00 1.92
N GLN A 164 11.30 19.71 3.05
CA GLN A 164 11.71 21.11 3.16
C GLN A 164 13.19 21.29 2.84
N ALA A 165 14.08 20.47 3.42
CA ALA A 165 15.52 20.53 3.13
C ALA A 165 15.80 20.31 1.63
N ARG A 166 15.09 19.37 0.99
CA ARG A 166 15.20 19.13 -0.45
C ARG A 166 14.71 20.32 -1.26
N GLU A 167 13.60 20.93 -0.88
CA GLU A 167 13.02 22.10 -1.55
C GLU A 167 13.96 23.31 -1.45
N GLU A 168 14.54 23.57 -0.27
CA GLU A 168 15.55 24.60 -0.06
C GLU A 168 16.79 24.39 -0.93
N ASP A 169 17.28 23.16 -1.02
CA ASP A 169 18.43 22.82 -1.87
C ASP A 169 18.13 22.98 -3.36
N VAL A 170 16.91 22.65 -3.79
CA VAL A 170 16.46 22.89 -5.16
C VAL A 170 16.35 24.38 -5.43
N ALA A 171 15.78 25.17 -4.52
CA ALA A 171 15.67 26.61 -4.66
C ALA A 171 17.06 27.27 -4.84
N LYS A 172 18.04 26.92 -4.00
CA LYS A 172 19.43 27.40 -4.10
C LYS A 172 20.10 27.04 -5.44
N LYS A 173 19.74 25.90 -6.03
CA LYS A 173 20.25 25.47 -7.35
C LYS A 173 19.55 26.21 -8.48
N MET A 174 18.24 26.48 -8.35
CA MET A 174 17.47 27.24 -9.33
C MET A 174 17.96 28.69 -9.43
N GLU A 175 18.31 29.33 -8.32
CA GLU A 175 18.94 30.67 -8.32
C GLU A 175 20.25 30.72 -9.12
N LYS A 176 21.02 29.62 -9.15
CA LYS A 176 22.30 29.53 -9.87
C LYS A 176 22.15 29.06 -11.32
N LEU A 177 20.96 28.62 -11.72
CA LEU A 177 20.70 28.00 -13.00
C LEU A 177 20.98 28.97 -14.15
N ASP A 178 20.47 30.20 -14.07
CA ASP A 178 20.62 31.19 -15.14
C ASP A 178 22.09 31.50 -15.43
N LYS A 179 22.90 31.61 -14.38
CA LYS A 179 24.36 31.78 -14.50
C LYS A 179 25.00 30.58 -15.20
N TRP A 180 24.65 29.36 -14.81
CA TRP A 180 25.20 28.15 -15.43
C TRP A 180 24.79 28.00 -16.91
N VAL A 181 23.55 28.36 -17.26
CA VAL A 181 23.06 28.36 -18.64
C VAL A 181 23.82 29.40 -19.47
N SER A 182 23.98 30.62 -18.95
CA SER A 182 24.80 31.67 -19.55
C SER A 182 26.23 31.18 -19.82
N ASP A 183 26.88 30.61 -18.80
CA ASP A 183 28.26 30.14 -18.90
C ASP A 183 28.40 28.99 -19.91
N LEU A 184 27.41 28.10 -20.00
CA LEU A 184 27.37 27.02 -20.98
C LEU A 184 27.22 27.58 -22.40
N ASN A 185 26.24 28.46 -22.61
CA ASN A 185 25.98 29.08 -23.92
C ASN A 185 27.19 29.87 -24.41
N ALA A 186 27.87 30.59 -23.51
CA ALA A 186 29.11 31.30 -23.83
C ALA A 186 30.24 30.34 -24.27
N ARG A 187 30.38 29.16 -23.65
CA ARG A 187 31.36 28.16 -24.05
C ARG A 187 31.01 27.53 -25.40
N VAL A 188 29.73 27.24 -25.62
CA VAL A 188 29.24 26.70 -26.91
C VAL A 188 29.50 27.71 -28.02
N ALA A 189 29.11 28.97 -27.84
CA ALA A 189 29.34 30.03 -28.81
C ALA A 189 30.83 30.23 -29.13
N LYS A 190 31.71 30.19 -28.13
CA LYS A 190 33.17 30.26 -28.35
C LYS A 190 33.67 29.09 -29.20
N LYS A 191 33.28 27.85 -28.86
CA LYS A 191 33.68 26.66 -29.64
C LYS A 191 33.14 26.69 -31.06
N GLU A 192 31.90 27.14 -31.25
CA GLU A 192 31.32 27.29 -32.57
C GLU A 192 32.04 28.35 -33.40
N ALA A 193 32.36 29.50 -32.81
CA ALA A 193 33.12 30.57 -33.46
C ALA A 193 34.53 30.10 -33.84
N GLU A 194 35.22 29.37 -32.96
CA GLU A 194 36.53 28.77 -33.25
C GLU A 194 36.45 27.73 -34.37
N ALA A 195 35.43 26.88 -34.37
CA ALA A 195 35.21 25.88 -35.42
C ALA A 195 34.88 26.53 -36.77
N ARG A 196 34.05 27.58 -36.79
CA ARG A 196 33.75 28.35 -38.02
C ARG A 196 34.99 29.06 -38.53
N ALA A 197 35.74 29.76 -37.66
CA ALA A 197 36.99 30.41 -38.05
C ALA A 197 38.04 29.41 -38.55
N ALA A 198 38.09 28.19 -38.02
CA ALA A 198 38.98 27.14 -38.53
C ALA A 198 38.55 26.65 -39.92
N LYS A 199 37.24 26.49 -40.17
CA LYS A 199 36.71 26.18 -41.51
C LYS A 199 37.03 27.28 -42.49
N ASP A 200 36.72 28.54 -42.17
CA ASP A 200 36.98 29.69 -43.04
C ASP A 200 38.47 29.83 -43.37
N ARG A 201 39.37 29.59 -42.41
CA ARG A 201 40.82 29.59 -42.67
C ARG A 201 41.23 28.48 -43.62
N LYS A 202 40.71 27.27 -43.44
CA LYS A 202 40.99 26.14 -44.32
C LYS A 202 40.45 26.40 -45.73
N ASP A 203 39.24 26.94 -45.83
CA ASP A 203 38.61 27.24 -47.12
C ASP A 203 39.38 28.34 -47.88
N ARG A 204 39.84 29.39 -47.18
CA ARG A 204 40.74 30.41 -47.77
C ARG A 204 42.04 29.81 -48.31
N LEU A 205 42.70 28.95 -47.52
CA LEU A 205 43.92 28.26 -47.96
C LEU A 205 43.68 27.38 -49.19
N VAL A 206 42.59 26.61 -49.18
CA VAL A 206 42.20 25.74 -50.31
C VAL A 206 41.89 26.57 -51.55
N GLU A 207 41.18 27.69 -51.42
CA GLU A 207 40.90 28.59 -52.53
C GLU A 207 42.16 29.23 -53.11
N GLU A 208 43.08 29.69 -52.28
CA GLU A 208 44.34 30.27 -52.74
C GLU A 208 45.22 29.24 -53.46
N VAL A 209 45.23 27.99 -53.01
CA VAL A 209 45.90 26.90 -53.73
C VAL A 209 45.20 26.64 -55.07
N ARG A 210 43.86 26.58 -55.10
CA ARG A 210 43.09 26.43 -56.36
C ARG A 210 43.34 27.56 -57.35
N ARG A 211 43.44 28.81 -56.88
CA ARG A 211 43.76 29.99 -57.70
C ARG A 211 45.17 29.91 -58.30
N HIS A 212 46.13 29.35 -57.57
CA HIS A 212 47.50 29.17 -58.06
C HIS A 212 47.58 28.15 -59.22
N PHE A 213 46.78 27.08 -59.15
CA PHE A 213 46.78 26.06 -60.19
C PHE A 213 45.89 26.42 -61.39
N GLY A 214 44.77 27.13 -61.19
CA GLY A 214 43.92 27.61 -62.29
C GLY A 214 43.02 26.56 -62.95
N PHE A 215 43.09 25.29 -62.52
CA PHE A 215 42.19 24.19 -62.94
C PHE A 215 41.62 23.44 -61.73
N ARG A 216 40.54 22.66 -61.92
CA ARG A 216 39.90 21.89 -60.83
C ARG A 216 40.76 20.68 -60.46
N ILE A 217 41.59 20.84 -59.42
CA ILE A 217 42.39 19.77 -58.82
C ILE A 217 41.64 19.15 -57.63
N ASP A 218 41.69 17.83 -57.54
CA ASP A 218 41.12 17.08 -56.42
C ASP A 218 41.95 17.29 -55.13
N PRO A 219 41.31 17.56 -53.98
CA PRO A 219 42.02 17.79 -52.71
C PRO A 219 42.84 16.59 -52.18
N ARG A 220 42.75 15.43 -52.83
CA ARG A 220 43.44 14.19 -52.46
C ARG A 220 44.77 14.00 -53.20
N ASP A 221 45.07 14.85 -54.19
CA ASP A 221 46.30 14.78 -54.99
C ASP A 221 47.55 15.18 -54.16
N GLU A 222 48.66 14.48 -54.36
CA GLU A 222 49.92 14.66 -53.63
C GLU A 222 50.49 16.06 -53.85
N ARG A 223 50.44 16.56 -55.09
CA ARG A 223 50.90 17.91 -55.46
C ARG A 223 50.08 19.02 -54.79
N PHE A 224 48.79 18.77 -54.59
CA PHE A 224 47.90 19.69 -53.88
C PHE A 224 48.22 19.73 -52.38
N GLN A 225 48.51 18.58 -51.79
CA GLN A 225 48.87 18.47 -50.38
C GLN A 225 50.22 19.11 -50.07
N GLU A 226 51.23 18.95 -50.93
CA GLU A 226 52.53 19.59 -50.77
C GLU A 226 52.43 21.11 -50.79
N MET A 227 51.68 21.68 -51.75
CA MET A 227 51.48 23.13 -51.85
C MET A 227 50.61 23.69 -50.73
N LEU A 228 49.59 22.94 -50.29
CA LEU A 228 48.79 23.30 -49.11
C LEU A 228 49.67 23.30 -47.84
N ALA A 229 50.55 22.32 -47.68
CA ALA A 229 51.48 22.25 -46.56
C ALA A 229 52.52 23.38 -46.55
N GLN A 230 52.96 23.85 -47.73
CA GLN A 230 53.84 25.02 -47.83
C GLN A 230 53.13 26.30 -47.39
N LYS A 231 51.91 26.56 -47.90
CA LYS A 231 51.12 27.74 -47.50
C LYS A 231 50.68 27.70 -46.04
N GLU A 232 50.32 26.53 -45.50
CA GLU A 232 50.04 26.37 -44.07
C GLU A 232 51.26 26.67 -43.20
N LYS A 233 52.48 26.31 -43.63
CA LYS A 233 53.72 26.65 -42.90
C LYS A 233 53.97 28.16 -42.90
N GLU A 234 53.70 28.84 -44.00
CA GLU A 234 53.85 30.30 -44.11
C GLU A 234 52.83 31.04 -43.23
N ASP A 235 51.56 30.67 -43.29
CA ASP A 235 50.52 31.28 -42.46
C ASP A 235 50.71 30.97 -40.98
N ARG A 236 51.20 29.77 -40.64
CA ARG A 236 51.58 29.43 -39.27
C ARG A 236 52.76 30.28 -38.77
N LYS A 237 53.71 30.68 -39.62
CA LYS A 237 54.79 31.62 -39.27
C LYS A 237 54.23 33.03 -39.04
N LYS A 238 53.41 33.54 -39.97
CA LYS A 238 52.75 34.85 -39.85
C LYS A 238 51.89 34.97 -38.58
N VAL A 239 51.10 33.93 -38.26
CA VAL A 239 50.29 33.89 -37.03
C VAL A 239 51.16 33.84 -35.77
N LYS A 240 52.30 33.14 -35.79
CA LYS A 240 53.23 33.11 -34.64
C LYS A 240 53.88 34.48 -34.42
N GLU A 241 54.27 35.17 -35.48
CA GLU A 241 54.85 36.51 -35.41
C GLU A 241 53.83 37.55 -34.95
N ALA A 242 52.60 37.50 -35.47
CA ALA A 242 51.48 38.33 -35.00
C ALA A 242 51.19 38.08 -33.51
N LYS A 243 51.16 36.82 -33.07
CA LYS A 243 51.00 36.47 -31.64
C LYS A 243 52.17 36.93 -30.76
N ARG A 244 53.39 36.99 -31.28
CA ARG A 244 54.55 37.54 -30.55
C ARG A 244 54.41 39.06 -30.39
N LYS A 245 54.07 39.78 -31.46
CA LYS A 245 53.81 41.22 -31.44
C LYS A 245 52.63 41.59 -30.54
N GLU A 246 51.52 40.85 -30.57
CA GLU A 246 50.39 41.07 -29.66
C GLU A 246 50.76 40.85 -28.18
N LYS A 247 51.65 39.89 -27.90
CA LYS A 247 52.16 39.68 -26.54
C LYS A 247 53.07 40.83 -26.10
N GLU A 248 53.95 41.30 -26.97
CA GLU A 248 54.83 42.45 -26.72
C GLU A 248 53.99 43.71 -26.47
N VAL A 249 52.96 43.98 -27.27
CA VAL A 249 52.03 45.10 -27.08
C VAL A 249 51.27 44.97 -25.75
N LYS A 250 50.73 43.79 -25.43
CA LYS A 250 50.05 43.57 -24.13
C LYS A 250 50.99 43.71 -22.93
N MET A 251 52.26 43.35 -23.07
CA MET A 251 53.27 43.55 -22.02
C MET A 251 53.62 45.03 -21.87
N MET A 252 53.75 45.77 -22.97
CA MET A 252 53.97 47.21 -22.97
C MET A 252 52.76 47.98 -22.41
N GLU A 253 51.53 47.57 -22.70
CA GLU A 253 50.31 48.13 -22.11
C GLU A 253 50.23 47.85 -20.60
N LYS A 254 50.60 46.65 -20.16
CA LYS A 254 50.70 46.34 -18.72
C LYS A 254 51.79 47.15 -18.02
N LEU A 255 52.93 47.38 -18.69
CA LEU A 255 54.01 48.21 -18.16
C LEU A 255 53.58 49.69 -18.10
N LYS A 256 52.96 50.22 -19.16
CA LYS A 256 52.41 51.58 -19.18
C LYS A 256 51.32 51.81 -18.14
N LYS A 257 50.44 50.82 -17.94
CA LYS A 257 49.42 50.86 -16.88
C LYS A 257 50.08 50.85 -15.50
N ARG A 258 51.08 49.99 -15.31
CA ARG A 258 51.83 49.91 -14.05
C ARG A 258 52.72 51.13 -13.78
N THR A 259 53.23 51.83 -14.80
CA THR A 259 53.94 53.11 -14.63
C THR A 259 52.97 54.25 -14.36
N ALA A 260 51.80 54.27 -15.00
CA ALA A 260 50.75 55.24 -14.68
C ALA A 260 50.20 55.06 -13.25
N ASP A 261 50.02 53.81 -12.80
CA ASP A 261 49.65 53.49 -11.42
C ASP A 261 50.75 53.92 -10.40
N LEU A 262 52.02 54.01 -10.82
CA LEU A 262 53.15 54.49 -10.00
C LEU A 262 53.32 56.02 -10.04
N GLU A 263 52.95 56.68 -11.13
CA GLU A 263 52.94 58.15 -11.24
C GLU A 263 51.78 58.79 -10.46
N ASP A 264 50.64 58.10 -10.34
CA ASP A 264 49.49 58.54 -9.52
C ASP A 264 49.81 58.49 -8.01
N ASP A 265 50.57 57.49 -7.55
CA ASP A 265 51.10 57.42 -6.17
C ASP A 265 52.24 58.41 -5.89
N GLY A 266 52.95 58.89 -6.92
CA GLY A 266 54.01 59.90 -6.80
C GLY A 266 53.49 61.35 -6.66
N SER A 267 52.28 61.64 -7.14
CA SER A 267 51.67 62.98 -7.05
C SER A 267 50.95 63.27 -5.72
N LYS A 268 50.72 62.23 -4.90
CA LYS A 268 50.20 62.35 -3.52
C LYS A 268 51.30 62.43 -2.44
N GLY A 269 52.57 62.27 -2.81
CA GLY A 269 53.72 62.29 -1.90
C GLY A 269 54.45 63.64 -1.77
N SER A 270 54.04 64.69 -2.49
CA SER A 270 54.73 66.01 -2.47
C SER A 270 53.87 67.19 -1.99
N SER A 271 52.71 66.92 -1.36
CA SER A 271 51.85 67.95 -0.76
C SER A 271 51.57 67.76 0.75
N ALA A 272 52.30 66.87 1.44
CA ALA A 272 52.04 66.53 2.84
C ALA A 272 53.11 67.02 3.86
N ASP A 273 54.12 67.80 3.45
CA ASP A 273 55.26 68.19 4.32
C ASP A 273 55.43 69.72 4.53
N ALA A 274 54.37 70.54 4.44
CA ALA A 274 54.49 72.00 4.60
C ALA A 274 53.38 72.73 5.37
N GLU A 275 52.59 72.07 6.22
CA GLU A 275 51.52 72.77 6.98
C GLU A 275 51.31 72.22 8.40
N GLU A 276 52.36 72.21 9.23
CA GLU A 276 52.23 72.17 10.71
C GLU A 276 53.36 72.99 11.35
N ASP A 277 53.33 74.32 11.17
CA ASP A 277 54.08 75.23 12.04
C ASP A 277 53.51 76.66 11.93
N GLU A 278 52.30 76.89 12.46
CA GLU A 278 51.88 78.19 13.02
C GLU A 278 50.43 78.13 13.57
N LYS A 279 50.31 77.83 14.87
CA LYS A 279 49.33 78.54 15.72
C LYS A 279 49.72 78.46 17.18
N LYS A 280 50.47 79.49 17.56
CA LYS A 280 50.45 80.09 18.88
C LYS A 280 49.25 81.03 18.99
#